data_AF-A0A7V2AIG8-F1
#
_entry.id   AF-A0A7V2AIG8-F1
#
_cell.length_a   1.000
_cell.length_b   1.000
_cell.length_c   1.000
_cell.angle_alpha   90.00
_cell.angle_beta   90.00
_cell.angle_gamma   90.00
#
_symmetry.space_group_name_H-M   'P 1'
#
loop_
_entity.id
_entity.type
_entity.pdbx_description
1 polymer ?
#
loop_
_entity_poly.entity_id
_entity_poly.type
_entity_poly.pdbx_seq_one_letter_code
_entity_poly.pdbx_strand_id
1 'polypeptide(L)'
;PIAQVLGSLDTSAAPLLALLIGPEGGFSSGEIETLRKLPFSLFIGLGPRILRAETAALAAMACIQSIIGDWNSPPRPVTRKDQ
;
A
#
# COMPACT_ATOMS: atom_id res chain seq x y z
N PRO A 1 2.59 -10.72 6.49
CA PRO A 1 2.80 -10.60 5.03
C PRO A 1 1.79 -9.62 4.43
N ILE A 2 2.13 -8.87 3.37
CA ILE A 2 1.24 -7.87 2.78
C ILE A 2 -0.17 -8.41 2.48
N ALA A 3 -0.27 -9.58 1.84
CA ALA A 3 -1.57 -10.14 1.44
C ALA A 3 -2.50 -10.42 2.64
N GLN A 4 -1.94 -10.93 3.74
CA GLN A 4 -2.72 -11.22 4.96
C GLN A 4 -3.24 -9.93 5.61
N VAL A 5 -2.39 -8.89 5.67
CA VAL A 5 -2.78 -7.62 6.30
C VAL A 5 -3.87 -6.96 5.46
N LEU A 6 -3.67 -6.86 4.15
CA LEU A 6 -4.66 -6.26 3.24
C LEU A 6 -6.00 -7.02 3.26
N GLY A 7 -5.97 -8.35 3.29
CA GLY A 7 -7.19 -9.17 3.37
C GLY A 7 -7.95 -9.06 4.69
N SER A 8 -7.35 -8.49 5.74
CA SER A 8 -8.00 -8.24 7.03
C SER A 8 -8.55 -6.83 7.20
N LEU A 9 -8.29 -5.91 6.26
CA LEU A 9 -8.77 -4.54 6.36
C LEU A 9 -10.27 -4.47 6.04
N ASP A 10 -11.01 -3.69 6.83
CA ASP A 10 -12.37 -3.29 6.48
C ASP A 10 -12.32 -2.22 5.39
N THR A 11 -12.70 -2.60 4.17
CA THR A 11 -12.70 -1.73 2.99
C THR A 11 -14.07 -1.13 2.70
N SER A 12 -15.09 -1.42 3.51
CA SER A 12 -16.47 -0.93 3.31
C SER A 12 -16.56 0.60 3.32
N ALA A 13 -15.67 1.26 4.06
CA ALA A 13 -15.59 2.71 4.18
C ALA A 13 -14.65 3.39 3.16
N ALA A 14 -14.10 2.66 2.18
CA ALA A 14 -13.09 3.14 1.23
C ALA A 14 -11.94 3.90 1.93
N PRO A 15 -11.13 3.23 2.77
CA PRO A 15 -10.09 3.89 3.55
C PRO A 15 -9.06 4.57 2.65
N LEU A 16 -8.72 5.82 2.98
CA LEU A 16 -7.54 6.50 2.44
C LEU A 16 -6.29 5.74 2.92
N LEU A 17 -5.59 5.08 2.01
CA LEU A 17 -4.35 4.37 2.29
C LEU A 17 -3.15 5.19 1.83
N ALA A 18 -2.15 5.29 2.70
CA ALA A 18 -0.83 5.82 2.35
C ALA A 18 0.19 4.68 2.37
N LEU A 19 0.94 4.52 1.27
CA LEU A 19 2.06 3.61 1.20
C LEU A 19 3.35 4.38 1.44
N LEU A 20 4.11 3.97 2.47
CA LEU A 20 5.38 4.57 2.82
C LEU A 20 6.52 3.59 2.49
N ILE A 21 7.43 4.01 1.62
CA ILE A 21 8.60 3.23 1.18
C ILE A 21 9.86 4.02 1.55
N GLY A 22 10.81 3.33 2.19
CA GLY A 22 12.05 3.97 2.64
C GLY A 22 13.02 4.28 1.49
N PRO A 23 14.01 5.16 1.73
CA PRO A 23 15.11 5.40 0.78
C PRO A 23 16.00 4.15 0.65
N GLU A 24 17.02 4.19 -0.20
CA GLU A 24 17.89 3.03 -0.46
C GLU A 24 18.58 2.48 0.80
N GLY A 25 18.84 3.33 1.80
CA GLY A 25 19.39 2.95 3.10
C GLY A 25 18.34 2.46 4.12
N GLY A 26 17.06 2.48 3.77
CA GLY A 26 15.94 2.22 4.68
C GLY A 26 15.65 3.36 5.65
N PHE A 27 14.66 3.16 6.51
CA PHE A 27 14.34 4.09 7.60
C PHE A 27 15.36 3.95 8.74
N SER A 28 15.69 5.06 9.37
CA SER A 28 16.43 5.07 10.63
C SER A 28 15.59 4.44 11.76
N SER A 29 16.27 3.98 12.81
CA SER A 29 15.61 3.41 13.99
C SER A 29 14.62 4.40 14.64
N GLY A 30 14.96 5.70 14.65
CA GLY A 30 14.09 6.75 15.21
C GLY A 30 12.83 7.00 14.38
N GLU A 31 12.93 6.95 13.05
CA GLU A 31 11.76 7.04 12.16
C GLU A 31 10.84 5.83 12.34
N ILE A 32 11.41 4.61 12.40
CA ILE A 32 10.65 3.38 12.64
C ILE A 32 9.92 3.46 13.98
N GLU A 33 10.59 3.92 15.04
CA GLU A 33 9.96 4.04 16.35
C GLU A 33 8.84 5.08 16.37
N THR A 34 9.03 6.20 15.67
CA THR A 34 7.99 7.24 15.51
C THR A 34 6.78 6.68 14.76
N LEU A 35 7.00 5.98 13.65
CA LEU A 35 5.95 5.35 12.88
C LEU A 35 5.18 4.33 13.72
N ARG A 36 5.86 3.45 14.47
CA ARG A 36 5.22 2.44 15.33
C ARG A 36 4.29 3.02 16.40
N LYS A 37 4.48 4.28 16.80
CA LYS A 37 3.62 4.97 17.78
C LYS A 37 2.32 5.48 17.15
N LEU A 38 2.22 5.53 15.82
CA LEU A 38 1.01 5.95 15.13
C LEU A 38 0.00 4.79 15.09
N PRO A 39 -1.25 5.00 15.56
CA PRO A 39 -2.24 3.92 15.69
C PRO A 39 -2.73 3.38 14.33
N PHE A 40 -2.50 4.13 13.25
CA PHE A 40 -2.86 3.76 11.88
C PHE A 40 -1.68 3.21 11.07
N SER A 41 -0.49 3.11 11.67
CA SER A 41 0.68 2.55 10.97
C SER A 41 0.63 1.03 10.98
N LEU A 42 0.92 0.43 9.83
CA LEU A 42 1.04 -1.01 9.69
C LEU A 42 2.38 -1.34 9.05
N PHE A 43 3.16 -2.17 9.73
CA PHE A 43 4.43 -2.67 9.20
C PHE A 43 4.19 -4.00 8.49
N ILE A 44 4.45 -4.01 7.18
CA ILE A 44 4.16 -5.15 6.32
C ILE A 44 5.40 -5.57 5.54
N GLY A 45 5.58 -6.88 5.38
CA GLY A 45 6.65 -7.45 4.55
C GLY A 45 6.13 -7.89 3.18
N LEU A 46 6.96 -7.73 2.14
CA LEU A 46 6.72 -8.18 0.76
C LEU A 46 7.29 -9.59 0.47
N GLY A 47 7.48 -10.39 1.53
CA GLY A 47 8.09 -11.72 1.45
C GLY A 47 9.55 -11.72 1.93
N PRO A 48 10.29 -12.82 1.71
CA PRO A 48 11.63 -13.02 2.30
C PRO A 48 12.76 -12.32 1.54
N ARG A 49 12.52 -11.83 0.33
CA ARG A 49 13.55 -11.18 -0.51
C ARG A 49 13.64 -9.69 -0.16
N ILE A 50 14.87 -9.21 0.02
CA ILE A 50 15.14 -7.77 0.13
C ILE A 50 14.94 -7.16 -1.26
N LEU A 51 14.01 -6.21 -1.35
CA LEU A 51 13.72 -5.47 -2.57
C LEU A 51 14.36 -4.08 -2.51
N ARG A 52 14.81 -3.57 -3.66
CA ARG A 52 15.15 -2.15 -3.79
C ARG A 52 13.88 -1.30 -3.68
N ALA A 53 14.03 -0.03 -3.30
CA ALA A 53 12.93 0.87 -2.97
C ALA A 53 11.87 0.94 -4.09
N GLU A 54 12.29 1.10 -5.34
CA GLU A 54 11.41 1.23 -6.50
C GLU A 54 10.65 -0.08 -6.77
N THR A 55 11.35 -1.22 -6.64
CA THR A 55 10.73 -2.55 -6.80
C THR A 55 9.72 -2.81 -5.68
N ALA A 56 10.05 -2.43 -4.44
CA ALA A 56 9.15 -2.56 -3.31
C ALA A 56 7.87 -1.72 -3.49
N ALA A 57 8.01 -0.47 -3.95
CA ALA A 57 6.89 0.43 -4.22
C ALA A 57 5.93 -0.16 -5.26
N LEU A 58 6.44 -0.58 -6.42
CA LEU A 58 5.63 -1.15 -7.49
C LEU A 58 4.98 -2.47 -7.08
N ALA A 59 5.72 -3.36 -6.41
CA ALA A 59 5.18 -4.63 -5.93
C ALA A 59 4.07 -4.43 -4.88
N ALA A 60 4.28 -3.54 -3.91
CA ALA A 60 3.28 -3.21 -2.90
C ALA A 60 2.01 -2.63 -3.54
N MET A 61 2.16 -1.69 -4.48
CA MET A 61 1.01 -1.10 -5.17
C MET A 61 0.22 -2.14 -5.98
N ALA A 62 0.91 -3.03 -6.69
CA ALA A 62 0.25 -4.12 -7.42
C ALA A 62 -0.54 -5.04 -6.47
N CYS A 63 0.03 -5.40 -5.30
CA CYS A 63 -0.67 -6.19 -4.30
C CYS A 63 -1.89 -5.45 -3.72
N ILE A 64 -1.77 -4.16 -3.41
CA ILE A 64 -2.88 -3.35 -2.90
C ILE A 64 -4.03 -3.33 -3.93
N GLN A 65 -3.73 -3.00 -5.19
CA GLN A 65 -4.77 -2.93 -6.21
C GLN A 65 -5.42 -4.28 -6.50
N SER A 66 -4.63 -5.36 -6.53
CA SER A 66 -5.12 -6.71 -6.79
C SER A 66 -6.01 -7.27 -5.68
N ILE A 67 -5.81 -6.86 -4.42
CA ILE A 67 -6.49 -7.48 -3.28
C ILE A 67 -7.65 -6.62 -2.77
N ILE A 68 -7.44 -5.31 -2.65
CA ILE A 68 -8.41 -4.39 -2.05
C ILE A 68 -8.71 -3.16 -2.92
N GLY A 69 -8.07 -3.03 -4.07
CA GLY A 69 -8.29 -1.91 -4.97
C GLY A 69 -9.38 -2.15 -6.00
N ASP A 70 -9.33 -1.39 -7.09
CA ASP A 70 -10.43 -1.25 -8.04
C ASP A 70 -10.26 -2.08 -9.32
N TRP A 71 -9.25 -2.95 -9.41
CA TRP A 71 -9.00 -3.77 -10.61
C TRP A 71 -10.16 -4.68 -11.02
N ASN A 72 -11.01 -5.06 -10.06
CA ASN A 72 -12.22 -5.85 -10.32
C ASN A 72 -13.47 -4.97 -10.58
N SER A 73 -13.36 -3.65 -10.46
CA SER A 73 -14.45 -2.73 -10.74
C SER A 73 -14.53 -2.46 -12.24
N PRO A 74 -15.74 -2.30 -12.81
CA PRO A 74 -15.86 -1.87 -14.18
C PRO A 74 -15.19 -0.48 -14.34
N PRO A 75 -14.57 -0.20 -15.50
CA PRO A 75 -13.96 1.09 -15.74
C PRO A 75 -15.00 2.20 -15.53
N ARG A 76 -14.61 3.27 -14.82
CA ARG A 76 -15.49 4.44 -14.69
C ARG A 76 -15.84 4.95 -16.08
N PRO A 77 -17.13 5.21 -16.37
CA PRO A 77 -17.52 5.82 -17.64
C PRO A 77 -16.72 7.10 -17.84
N VAL A 78 -16.04 7.20 -18.98
CA VAL A 78 -15.39 8.45 -19.37
C VAL A 78 -16.51 9.39 -19.77
N THR A 79 -16.95 10.25 -18.86
CA THR A 79 -17.74 11.41 -19.23
C THR A 79 -16.84 12.34 -20.03
N ARG A 80 -16.95 12.32 -21.36
CA ARG A 80 -16.46 13.41 -22.20
C ARG A 80 -17.10 14.70 -21.67
N LYS A 81 -16.29 15.72 -21.37
CA LYS A 81 -16.75 17.04 -20.90
C LYS A 81 -17.17 17.95 -22.06
N ASP A 82 -17.48 17.36 -23.21
CA ASP A 82 -17.54 18.03 -24.51
C ASP A 82 -18.77 17.59 -25.33
N GLN A 83 -19.88 17.35 -24.63
CA GLN A 83 -21.25 17.50 -25.15
C GLN A 83 -22.04 18.42 -24.22
#